data_AF-A0A7S2XWT0-F1
#
_entry.id   AF-A0A7S2XWT0-F1
#
_cell.length_a   1.000
_cell.length_b   1.000
_cell.length_c   1.000
_cell.angle_alpha   90.00
_cell.angle_beta   90.00
_cell.angle_gamma   90.00
#
_symmetry.space_group_name_H-M   'P 1'
#
loop_
_entity.id
_entity.type
_entity.pdbx_description
1 polymer ?
#
loop_
_entity_poly.entity_id
_entity_poly.type
_entity_poly.pdbx_seq_one_letter_code
_entity_poly.pdbx_strand_id
1 'polypeptide(L)'
;VALSGAHTLGSCHLSRCGYEGQWTGRGCGAARFDNTYFKNLMELEWHEKEWSGPLQYEDPSGTLMMLPSDLVLKTDPEFAVYASLYARDESAFFQDFATSFSRLLHLGCPNKPLNQMQGTSTAEDQVTENFRNHAMHGSLKGVLETASGADMHSVEPGTKRSALHKAAFWGHTDV
;
A
#
# COMPACT_ATOMS: atom_id res chain seq x y z
N VAL A 1 8.96 -11.34 4.70
CA VAL A 1 9.61 -11.69 3.41
C VAL A 1 8.64 -11.60 2.23
N ALA A 2 7.58 -12.43 2.15
CA ALA A 2 6.72 -12.49 0.96
C ALA A 2 6.19 -11.12 0.50
N LEU A 3 5.59 -10.33 1.41
CA LEU A 3 5.04 -9.00 1.08
C LEU A 3 6.07 -8.01 0.51
N SER A 4 7.35 -8.12 0.90
CA SER A 4 8.43 -7.30 0.33
C SER A 4 8.62 -7.54 -1.17
N GLY A 5 8.22 -8.71 -1.68
CA GLY A 5 8.22 -9.00 -3.11
C GLY A 5 7.33 -8.08 -3.95
N ALA A 6 6.45 -7.28 -3.33
CA ALA A 6 5.73 -6.22 -4.03
C ALA A 6 6.67 -5.17 -4.67
N HIS A 7 7.89 -5.03 -4.15
CA HIS A 7 8.95 -4.19 -4.73
C HIS A 7 9.40 -4.66 -6.13
N THR A 8 8.93 -5.80 -6.63
CA THR A 8 9.07 -6.14 -8.05
C THR A 8 8.34 -5.16 -8.98
N LEU A 9 7.40 -4.36 -8.44
CA LEU A 9 6.67 -3.33 -9.17
C LEU A 9 7.13 -1.92 -8.77
N GLY A 10 7.18 -1.03 -9.76
CA GLY A 10 7.39 0.41 -9.53
C GLY A 10 8.80 0.80 -9.09
N SER A 11 8.89 1.94 -8.39
CA SER A 11 10.14 2.59 -8.00
C SER A 11 9.95 3.51 -6.79
N CYS A 12 11.03 3.78 -6.06
CA CYS A 12 11.10 4.89 -5.12
C CYS A 12 11.18 6.24 -5.84
N HIS A 13 10.69 7.28 -5.18
CA HIS A 13 10.75 8.66 -5.66
C HIS A 13 11.17 9.59 -4.53
N LEU A 14 12.19 10.42 -4.77
CA LEU A 14 12.79 11.31 -3.78
C LEU A 14 11.76 12.19 -3.08
N SER A 15 10.79 12.73 -3.82
CA SER A 15 9.75 13.62 -3.29
C SER A 15 8.72 12.95 -2.39
N ARG A 16 8.62 11.62 -2.39
CA ARG A 16 7.60 10.85 -1.64
C ARG A 16 8.16 10.17 -0.41
N CYS A 17 9.35 9.59 -0.53
CA CYS A 17 9.96 8.79 0.54
C CYS A 17 11.42 9.13 0.84
N GLY A 18 12.03 10.05 0.11
CA GLY A 18 13.45 10.38 0.26
C GLY A 18 14.41 9.38 -0.40
N TYR A 19 13.92 8.26 -0.94
CA TYR A 19 14.71 7.26 -1.69
C TYR A 19 14.50 7.43 -3.21
N GLU A 20 15.47 7.01 -4.03
CA GLU A 20 15.39 7.18 -5.48
C GLU A 20 15.89 5.93 -6.22
N GLY A 21 15.08 5.39 -7.12
CA GLY A 21 15.44 4.28 -8.01
C GLY A 21 14.45 3.13 -8.01
N GLN A 22 14.76 2.09 -8.77
CA GLN A 22 13.90 0.95 -9.03
C GLN A 22 14.59 -0.35 -8.59
N TRP A 23 13.81 -1.36 -8.23
CA TRP A 23 14.33 -2.68 -7.84
C TRP A 23 14.53 -3.62 -9.03
N THR A 24 13.81 -3.40 -10.13
CA THR A 24 13.86 -4.20 -11.36
C THR A 24 14.17 -3.32 -12.56
N GLY A 25 14.75 -3.90 -13.63
CA GLY A 25 15.21 -3.15 -14.80
C GLY A 25 14.12 -2.33 -15.52
N ARG A 26 14.54 -1.26 -16.21
CA ARG A 26 13.67 -0.37 -16.99
C ARG A 26 12.97 -1.14 -18.11
N GLY A 27 11.64 -1.05 -18.21
CA GLY A 27 10.81 -1.66 -19.25
C GLY A 27 9.57 -2.35 -18.71
N CYS A 28 9.02 -3.34 -19.45
CA CYS A 28 7.87 -4.15 -19.03
C CYS A 28 8.03 -4.83 -17.65
N GLY A 29 9.26 -4.91 -17.11
CA GLY A 29 9.54 -5.46 -15.77
C GLY A 29 8.93 -4.66 -14.62
N ALA A 30 9.01 -3.32 -14.64
CA ALA A 30 8.44 -2.48 -13.57
C ALA A 30 6.90 -2.55 -13.48
N ALA A 31 6.24 -3.09 -14.50
CA ALA A 31 4.81 -3.32 -14.58
C ALA A 31 4.42 -4.81 -14.56
N ARG A 32 5.39 -5.73 -14.45
CA ARG A 32 5.13 -7.17 -14.41
C ARG A 32 5.35 -7.69 -12.99
N PHE A 33 4.34 -8.37 -12.48
CA PHE A 33 4.45 -9.05 -11.20
C PHE A 33 5.12 -10.40 -11.42
N ASP A 34 6.40 -10.51 -11.09
CA ASP A 34 7.24 -11.70 -11.21
C ASP A 34 8.23 -11.79 -10.03
N ASN A 35 9.13 -12.79 -10.04
CA ASN A 35 10.11 -12.95 -8.96
C ASN A 35 11.46 -12.23 -9.19
N THR A 36 11.55 -11.29 -10.14
CA THR A 36 12.81 -10.62 -10.50
C THR A 36 13.41 -9.86 -9.33
N TYR A 37 12.59 -9.26 -8.46
CA TYR A 37 13.07 -8.63 -7.22
C TYR A 37 13.93 -9.57 -6.36
N PHE A 38 13.46 -10.79 -6.10
CA PHE A 38 14.19 -11.76 -5.28
C PHE A 38 15.44 -12.28 -5.99
N LYS A 39 15.38 -12.48 -7.32
CA LYS A 39 16.57 -12.85 -8.11
C LYS A 39 17.64 -11.78 -8.01
N ASN A 40 17.29 -10.52 -8.28
CA ASN A 40 18.22 -9.39 -8.20
C ASN A 40 18.82 -9.28 -6.80
N LEU A 41 17.98 -9.36 -5.76
CA LEU A 41 18.43 -9.28 -4.37
C LEU A 41 19.49 -10.35 -4.07
N MET A 42 19.23 -11.61 -4.45
CA MET A 42 20.09 -12.74 -4.12
C MET A 42 21.34 -12.83 -5.01
N GLU A 43 21.22 -12.58 -6.30
CA GLU A 43 22.25 -12.86 -7.32
C GLU A 43 23.18 -11.68 -7.59
N LEU A 44 22.70 -10.43 -7.42
CA LEU A 44 23.54 -9.26 -7.63
C LEU A 44 24.36 -8.91 -6.38
N GLU A 45 25.49 -8.26 -6.64
CA GLU A 45 26.26 -7.56 -5.62
C GLU A 45 25.63 -6.19 -5.36
N TRP A 46 25.68 -5.76 -4.11
CA TRP A 46 25.10 -4.50 -3.66
C TRP A 46 26.14 -3.74 -2.84
N HIS A 47 26.44 -2.51 -3.25
CA HIS A 47 27.30 -1.60 -2.50
C HIS A 47 26.51 -0.39 -2.03
N GLU A 48 27.00 0.24 -0.97
CA GLU A 48 26.41 1.47 -0.44
C GLU A 48 26.51 2.58 -1.49
N LYS A 49 25.39 3.24 -1.76
CA LYS A 49 25.31 4.34 -2.70
C LYS A 49 25.83 5.61 -2.04
N GLU A 50 26.78 6.26 -2.68
CA GLU A 50 27.33 7.54 -2.24
C GLU A 50 26.47 8.70 -2.77
N TRP A 51 25.57 9.23 -1.93
CA TRP A 51 24.65 10.31 -2.31
C TRP A 51 24.14 11.10 -1.09
N SER A 52 23.37 12.17 -1.33
CA SER A 52 22.87 13.05 -0.27
C SER A 52 21.59 12.57 0.43
N GLY A 53 21.08 11.39 0.05
CA GLY A 53 19.86 10.82 0.61
C GLY A 53 20.11 9.86 1.78
N PRO A 54 19.06 9.19 2.27
CA PRO A 54 19.19 8.12 3.26
C PRO A 54 20.01 6.94 2.72
N LEU A 55 20.51 6.11 3.63
CA LEU A 55 21.27 4.89 3.30
C LEU A 55 20.52 4.06 2.25
N GLN A 56 21.16 3.86 1.11
CA GLN A 56 20.62 3.14 -0.03
C GLN A 56 21.73 2.30 -0.64
N TYR A 57 21.38 1.17 -1.24
CA TYR A 57 22.32 0.33 -1.98
C TYR A 57 22.02 0.42 -3.48
N GLU A 58 23.06 0.23 -4.30
CA GLU A 58 22.92 0.13 -5.75
C GLU A 58 23.73 -1.05 -6.30
N ASP A 59 23.34 -1.50 -7.48
CA ASP A 59 24.08 -2.54 -8.19
C ASP A 59 25.34 -1.93 -8.86
N PRO A 60 26.31 -2.73 -9.33
CA PRO A 60 27.51 -2.22 -9.99
C PRO A 60 27.26 -1.29 -11.19
N SER A 61 26.09 -1.37 -11.84
CA SER A 61 25.71 -0.46 -12.93
C SER A 61 25.12 0.87 -12.46
N GLY A 62 24.77 1.01 -11.18
CA GLY A 62 24.09 2.18 -10.60
C GLY A 62 22.65 2.37 -11.09
N THR A 63 22.04 1.34 -11.68
CA THR A 63 20.70 1.43 -12.29
C THR A 63 19.60 0.90 -11.39
N LEU A 64 19.91 -0.16 -10.65
CA LEU A 64 19.02 -0.79 -9.69
C LEU A 64 19.39 -0.34 -8.29
N MET A 65 18.40 -0.37 -7.40
CA MET A 65 18.60 -0.04 -6.02
C MET A 65 17.94 -1.06 -5.09
N MET A 66 18.44 -1.11 -3.86
CA MET A 66 17.82 -1.81 -2.74
C MET A 66 17.82 -0.92 -1.51
N LEU A 67 16.75 -1.02 -0.71
CA LEU A 67 16.67 -0.37 0.59
C LEU A 67 17.45 -1.17 1.64
N PRO A 68 17.83 -0.56 2.77
CA PRO A 68 18.39 -1.30 3.90
C PRO A 68 17.49 -2.46 4.36
N SER A 69 16.16 -2.25 4.33
CA SER A 69 15.18 -3.29 4.64
C SER A 69 15.17 -4.45 3.65
N ASP A 70 15.47 -4.21 2.37
CA ASP A 70 15.55 -5.26 1.35
C ASP A 70 16.79 -6.13 1.60
N LEU A 71 17.93 -5.50 1.90
CA LEU A 71 19.19 -6.20 2.21
C LEU A 71 19.07 -7.10 3.44
N VAL A 72 18.29 -6.72 4.44
CA VAL A 72 18.01 -7.57 5.61
C VAL A 72 17.37 -8.90 5.21
N LEU A 73 16.59 -8.96 4.13
CA LEU A 73 16.01 -10.23 3.65
C LEU A 73 17.07 -11.22 3.12
N LYS A 74 18.24 -10.70 2.71
CA LYS A 74 19.39 -11.50 2.24
C LYS A 74 20.35 -11.84 3.38
N THR A 75 20.55 -10.93 4.34
CA THR A 75 21.57 -11.08 5.38
C THR A 75 21.05 -11.78 6.64
N ASP A 76 19.76 -11.66 6.96
CA ASP A 76 19.17 -12.36 8.09
C ASP A 76 19.01 -13.87 7.78
N PRO A 77 19.53 -14.79 8.62
CA PRO A 77 19.49 -16.22 8.34
C PRO A 77 18.08 -16.80 8.19
N GLU A 78 17.08 -16.28 8.92
CA GLU A 78 15.71 -16.79 8.86
C GLU A 78 15.00 -16.28 7.60
N PHE A 79 15.20 -15.01 7.25
CA PHE A 79 14.60 -14.42 6.05
C PHE A 79 15.24 -14.93 4.76
N ALA A 80 16.56 -15.13 4.75
CA ALA A 80 17.32 -15.57 3.59
C ALA A 80 16.83 -16.92 3.05
N VAL A 81 16.31 -17.81 3.92
CA VAL A 81 15.70 -19.09 3.50
C VAL A 81 14.54 -18.84 2.53
N TYR A 82 13.63 -17.93 2.88
CA TYR A 82 12.47 -17.61 2.06
C TYR A 82 12.85 -16.75 0.85
N ALA A 83 13.73 -15.76 1.00
CA ALA A 83 14.20 -14.94 -0.12
C ALA A 83 14.88 -15.81 -1.20
N SER A 84 15.72 -16.76 -0.78
CA SER A 84 16.36 -17.74 -1.66
C SER A 84 15.37 -18.73 -2.28
N LEU A 85 14.31 -19.12 -1.55
CA LEU A 85 13.24 -19.95 -2.09
C LEU A 85 12.53 -19.20 -3.22
N TYR A 86 12.07 -17.97 -2.96
CA TYR A 86 11.32 -17.16 -3.92
C TYR A 86 12.13 -16.75 -5.14
N ALA A 87 13.45 -16.55 -4.99
CA ALA A 87 14.35 -16.33 -6.13
C ALA A 87 14.38 -17.55 -7.09
N ARG A 88 14.35 -18.77 -6.55
CA ARG A 88 14.43 -20.03 -7.30
C ARG A 88 13.07 -20.54 -7.79
N ASP A 89 12.00 -20.27 -7.04
CA ASP A 89 10.64 -20.75 -7.29
C ASP A 89 9.63 -19.59 -7.23
N GLU A 90 9.21 -19.13 -8.41
CA GLU A 90 8.20 -18.08 -8.56
C GLU A 90 6.81 -18.52 -8.11
N SER A 91 6.47 -19.81 -8.26
CA SER A 91 5.15 -20.33 -7.87
C SER A 91 4.99 -20.33 -6.36
N ALA A 92 6.04 -20.71 -5.63
CA ALA A 92 6.08 -20.60 -4.16
C ALA A 92 5.92 -19.14 -3.71
N PHE A 93 6.61 -18.21 -4.36
CA PHE A 93 6.45 -16.78 -4.10
C PHE A 93 5.00 -16.32 -4.29
N PHE A 94 4.38 -16.64 -5.42
CA PHE A 94 3.02 -16.22 -5.72
C PHE A 94 1.99 -16.78 -4.73
N GLN A 95 2.16 -18.04 -4.32
CA GLN A 95 1.26 -18.67 -3.34
C GLN A 95 1.33 -17.97 -1.97
N ASP A 96 2.54 -17.74 -1.47
CA ASP A 96 2.74 -17.11 -0.16
C ASP A 96 2.41 -15.61 -0.18
N PHE A 97 2.69 -14.93 -1.29
CA PHE A 97 2.30 -13.54 -1.49
C PHE A 97 0.78 -13.40 -1.52
N ALA A 98 0.07 -14.21 -2.30
CA ALA A 98 -1.39 -14.15 -2.39
C ALA A 98 -2.05 -14.38 -1.02
N THR A 99 -1.56 -15.35 -0.27
CA THR A 99 -2.04 -15.65 1.09
C THR A 99 -1.79 -14.48 2.04
N SER A 100 -0.57 -13.95 2.06
CA SER A 100 -0.16 -12.87 2.95
C SER A 100 -0.85 -11.55 2.60
N PHE A 101 -0.95 -11.23 1.31
CA PHE A 101 -1.57 -10.00 0.81
C PHE A 101 -3.09 -10.04 0.99
N SER A 102 -3.74 -11.18 0.73
CA SER A 102 -5.15 -11.37 1.05
C SER A 102 -5.40 -11.15 2.54
N ARG A 103 -4.56 -11.73 3.40
CA ARG A 103 -4.65 -11.48 4.85
C ARG A 103 -4.48 -10.00 5.17
N LEU A 104 -3.49 -9.32 4.60
CA LEU A 104 -3.26 -7.89 4.81
C LEU A 104 -4.48 -7.04 4.46
N LEU A 105 -5.13 -7.32 3.31
CA LEU A 105 -6.31 -6.57 2.86
C LEU A 105 -7.54 -6.79 3.74
N HIS A 106 -7.71 -7.98 4.30
CA HIS A 106 -8.90 -8.33 5.08
C HIS A 106 -8.66 -8.26 6.60
N LEU A 107 -7.43 -8.03 7.06
CA LEU A 107 -7.14 -7.94 8.49
C LEU A 107 -7.82 -6.70 9.07
N GLY A 108 -8.81 -6.92 9.93
CA GLY A 108 -9.65 -5.85 10.50
C GLY A 108 -11.03 -5.71 9.84
N CYS A 109 -11.28 -6.41 8.73
CA CYS A 109 -12.62 -6.55 8.17
C CYS A 109 -13.39 -7.65 8.93
N PRO A 110 -14.69 -7.47 9.22
CA PRO A 110 -15.51 -8.55 9.75
C PRO A 110 -15.50 -9.75 8.79
N ASN A 111 -15.35 -10.98 9.31
CA ASN A 111 -15.46 -12.23 8.54
C ASN A 111 -16.88 -12.53 8.02
N LYS A 112 -17.76 -11.52 7.99
CA LYS A 112 -19.07 -11.61 7.40
C LYS A 112 -19.06 -10.73 6.15
N PRO A 113 -19.64 -11.16 5.02
CA PRO A 113 -20.06 -10.19 4.02
C PRO A 113 -20.82 -9.10 4.77
N LEU A 114 -20.62 -7.82 4.41
CA LEU A 114 -21.56 -6.80 4.81
C LEU A 114 -22.92 -7.36 4.42
N ASN A 115 -23.70 -7.85 5.39
CA ASN A 115 -25.09 -8.21 5.13
C ASN A 115 -25.60 -6.97 4.43
N GLN A 116 -26.05 -7.10 3.17
CA GLN A 116 -26.75 -6.02 2.49
C GLN A 116 -27.68 -5.45 3.54
N MET A 117 -27.47 -4.21 3.94
CA MET A 117 -28.21 -3.63 5.04
C MET A 117 -29.67 -3.59 4.59
N GLN A 118 -30.41 -4.65 4.89
CA GLN A 118 -31.85 -4.75 4.75
C GLN A 118 -32.43 -4.01 5.94
N GLY A 119 -32.22 -2.70 5.94
CA GLY A 119 -32.90 -1.73 6.77
C GLY A 119 -33.32 -0.63 5.82
N THR A 120 -34.59 -0.27 5.82
CA THR A 120 -35.08 0.91 5.12
C THR A 120 -34.31 2.12 5.65
N SER A 121 -33.37 2.67 4.88
CA SER A 121 -32.68 3.91 5.25
C SER A 121 -33.71 5.03 5.34
N THR A 122 -33.68 5.78 6.43
CA THR A 122 -34.50 6.99 6.53
C THR A 122 -33.87 8.10 5.69
N ALA A 123 -34.65 9.15 5.37
CA ALA A 123 -34.10 10.31 4.67
C ALA A 123 -32.95 10.97 5.46
N GLU A 124 -33.03 10.97 6.79
CA GLU A 124 -31.99 11.48 7.70
C GLU A 124 -30.72 10.63 7.66
N ASP A 125 -30.86 9.30 7.59
CA ASP A 125 -29.72 8.38 7.41
C ASP A 125 -28.99 8.67 6.09
N GLN A 126 -29.75 8.93 5.02
CA GLN A 126 -29.19 9.20 3.70
C GLN A 126 -28.45 10.54 3.65
N VAL A 127 -29.00 11.60 4.26
CA VAL A 127 -28.33 12.91 4.36
C VAL A 127 -27.04 12.78 5.17
N THR A 128 -27.10 12.05 6.27
CA THR A 128 -25.93 11.79 7.13
C THR A 128 -24.87 10.94 6.43
N GLU A 129 -25.28 9.96 5.62
CA GLU A 129 -24.37 9.18 4.78
C GLU A 129 -23.70 10.03 3.71
N ASN A 130 -24.49 10.85 2.99
CA ASN A 130 -23.99 11.77 1.97
C ASN A 130 -23.00 12.77 2.56
N PHE A 131 -23.26 13.33 3.74
CA PHE A 131 -22.34 14.20 4.46
C PHE A 131 -20.99 13.51 4.72
N ARG A 132 -21.00 12.27 5.23
CA ARG A 132 -19.77 11.48 5.44
C ARG A 132 -19.04 11.19 4.12
N ASN A 133 -19.76 10.96 3.03
CA ASN A 133 -19.17 10.70 1.72
C ASN A 133 -18.57 11.97 1.10
N HIS A 134 -19.22 13.11 1.20
CA HIS A 134 -18.64 14.39 0.78
C HIS A 134 -17.38 14.72 1.57
N ALA A 135 -17.37 14.45 2.89
CA ALA A 135 -16.17 14.58 3.72
C ALA A 135 -15.03 13.64 3.27
N MET A 136 -15.33 12.40 2.87
CA MET A 136 -14.32 11.46 2.30
C MET A 136 -13.64 12.02 1.06
N HIS A 137 -14.38 12.72 0.20
CA HIS A 137 -13.86 13.18 -1.10
C HIS A 137 -13.35 14.62 -1.04
N GLY A 138 -13.34 15.25 0.14
CA GLY A 138 -12.92 16.63 0.31
C GLY A 138 -13.87 17.66 -0.33
N SER A 139 -15.12 17.30 -0.65
CA SER A 139 -16.08 18.20 -1.31
C SER A 139 -16.68 19.19 -0.31
N LEU A 140 -16.09 20.38 -0.20
CA LEU A 140 -16.56 21.41 0.73
C LEU A 140 -18.01 21.82 0.46
N LYS A 141 -18.36 22.01 -0.82
CA LYS A 141 -19.73 22.37 -1.23
C LYS A 141 -20.75 21.31 -0.78
N GLY A 142 -20.49 20.03 -1.05
CA GLY A 142 -21.40 18.95 -0.68
C GLY A 142 -21.52 18.79 0.85
N VAL A 143 -20.44 19.02 1.59
CA VAL A 143 -20.46 19.05 3.07
C VAL A 143 -21.35 20.19 3.57
N LEU A 144 -21.22 21.40 3.03
CA LEU A 144 -22.03 22.56 3.44
C LEU A 144 -23.52 22.37 3.12
N GLU A 145 -23.85 21.78 1.97
CA GLU A 145 -25.23 21.52 1.55
C GLU A 145 -25.94 20.48 2.44
N THR A 146 -25.18 19.53 2.99
CA THR A 146 -25.73 18.42 3.82
C THR A 146 -25.59 18.64 5.33
N ALA A 147 -24.77 19.60 5.76
CA ALA A 147 -24.44 19.84 7.17
C ALA A 147 -25.65 20.13 8.07
N SER A 148 -26.69 20.79 7.55
CA SER A 148 -27.86 21.19 8.34
C SER A 148 -28.77 20.02 8.72
N GLY A 149 -28.74 18.92 7.97
CA GLY A 149 -29.59 17.74 8.17
C GLY A 149 -28.82 16.47 8.54
N ALA A 150 -27.50 16.55 8.71
CA ALA A 150 -26.64 15.41 8.99
C ALA A 150 -26.22 15.34 10.46
N ASP A 151 -26.19 14.14 11.02
CA ASP A 151 -25.48 13.89 12.28
C ASP A 151 -23.97 13.83 12.03
N MET A 152 -23.26 14.90 12.38
CA MET A 152 -21.80 15.02 12.22
C MET A 152 -20.99 14.02 13.06
N HIS A 153 -21.56 13.47 14.13
CA HIS A 153 -20.91 12.51 15.02
C HIS A 153 -21.18 11.06 14.64
N SER A 154 -22.12 10.84 13.72
CA SER A 154 -22.46 9.52 13.22
C SER A 154 -21.23 8.79 12.66
N VAL A 155 -21.19 7.49 12.90
CA VAL A 155 -20.12 6.61 12.41
C VAL A 155 -20.67 5.65 11.38
N GLU A 156 -19.88 5.40 10.35
CA GLU A 156 -20.22 4.36 9.36
C GLU A 156 -20.29 2.99 10.05
N PRO A 157 -21.38 2.22 9.93
CA PRO A 157 -21.56 0.97 10.67
C PRO A 157 -20.44 -0.05 10.47
N GLY A 158 -19.87 -0.13 9.26
CA GLY A 158 -18.79 -1.04 8.91
C GLY A 158 -17.42 -0.58 9.40
N THR A 159 -17.03 0.67 9.09
CA THR A 159 -15.67 1.15 9.35
C THR A 159 -15.51 1.85 10.69
N LYS A 160 -16.62 2.19 11.37
CA LYS A 160 -16.68 3.01 12.59
C LYS A 160 -16.06 4.40 12.43
N ARG A 161 -15.83 4.85 11.21
CA ARG A 161 -15.28 6.18 10.90
C ARG A 161 -16.40 7.21 10.82
N SER A 162 -16.21 8.34 11.50
CA SER A 162 -17.05 9.54 11.35
C SER A 162 -16.62 10.38 10.14
N ALA A 163 -17.38 11.43 9.82
CA ALA A 163 -17.00 12.39 8.79
C ALA A 163 -15.59 12.98 9.02
N LEU A 164 -15.24 13.27 10.28
CA LEU A 164 -13.92 13.81 10.64
C LEU A 164 -12.78 12.81 10.35
N HIS A 165 -12.98 11.53 10.70
CA HIS A 165 -12.00 10.48 10.38
C HIS A 165 -11.79 10.33 8.87
N LYS A 166 -12.84 10.57 8.08
CA LYS A 166 -12.83 10.44 6.63
C LYS A 166 -12.21 11.66 5.93
N ALA A 167 -12.48 12.85 6.46
CA ALA A 167 -11.90 14.12 6.06
C ALA A 167 -10.36 14.12 6.13
N ALA A 168 -9.78 13.48 7.16
CA ALA A 168 -8.33 13.43 7.32
C ALA A 168 -7.58 12.63 6.23
N PHE A 169 -8.27 11.86 5.38
CA PHE A 169 -7.62 11.01 4.38
C PHE A 169 -7.25 11.75 3.09
N TRP A 170 -7.99 12.82 2.73
CA TRP A 170 -7.73 13.65 1.56
C TRP A 170 -7.48 15.08 2.01
N GLY A 171 -6.49 15.77 1.41
CA GLY A 171 -6.38 17.21 1.59
C GLY A 171 -7.67 17.88 1.09
N HIS A 172 -8.28 18.75 1.91
CA HIS A 172 -9.44 19.52 1.48
C HIS A 172 -8.99 20.62 0.52
N THR A 173 -9.50 20.60 -0.71
CA THR A 173 -9.24 21.64 -1.71
C THR A 173 -10.56 22.29 -2.10
N ASP A 174 -10.57 23.62 -2.19
CA ASP A 174 -11.79 24.42 -2.46
C ASP A 174 -12.29 24.35 -3.92
N VAL A 175 -11.94 23.29 -4.67
CA VAL A 175 -12.22 23.18 -6.12
C VAL A 175 -13.49 22.38 -6.39
#